data_AF-A0A9W6BJD6-F1
#
_entry.id   AF-A0A9W6BJD6-F1
#
_cell.length_a   1.000
_cell.length_b   1.000
_cell.length_c   1.000
_cell.angle_alpha   90.00
_cell.angle_beta   90.00
_cell.angle_gamma   90.00
#
_symmetry.space_group_name_H-M   'P 1'
#
loop_
_entity.id
_entity.type
_entity.pdbx_description
1 polymer ?
#
loop_
_entity_poly.entity_id
_entity_poly.type
_entity_poly.pdbx_seq_one_letter_code
_entity_poly.pdbx_strand_id
1 'polypeptide(L)'
;MEGARSTGDVGPSGFRNIEPVSRQQREAARDKDYLEKSRIAARRRGVLDPPANYFGSPVVPVPKAPSYCDEHDRFNRDVAEENHLRKQDALQKKEGVYATKRVDHYNREHGIKAADQAAEQREAARFEGACAAGTGARRNQGGESFNIITLDYKPTSGGQTLASKDSAYQERRQERAAHLYSRGHSVSHNIITGEPLKMPTPTKPQ
;
A
#
# COMPACT_ATOMS: atom_id res chain seq x y z
N MET A 1 -49.10 -30.20 -18.01
CA MET A 1 -48.56 -31.56 -17.80
C MET A 1 -48.84 -32.36 -19.06
N GLU A 2 -47.83 -32.52 -19.90
CA GLU A 2 -47.93 -33.31 -21.13
C GLU A 2 -48.04 -34.79 -20.77
N GLY A 3 -49.16 -35.42 -21.14
CA GLY A 3 -49.32 -36.87 -21.01
C GLY A 3 -48.29 -37.55 -21.91
N ALA A 4 -47.50 -38.47 -21.34
CA ALA A 4 -46.56 -39.30 -22.07
C ALA A 4 -47.32 -40.01 -23.21
N ARG A 5 -47.13 -39.53 -24.44
CA ARG A 5 -47.70 -40.15 -25.62
C ARG A 5 -46.95 -41.46 -25.82
N SER A 6 -47.67 -42.58 -25.80
CA SER A 6 -47.14 -43.88 -26.19
C SER A 6 -46.54 -43.76 -27.58
N THR A 7 -45.21 -43.78 -27.66
CA THR A 7 -44.48 -43.81 -28.92
C THR A 7 -44.46 -45.26 -29.39
N GLY A 8 -45.57 -45.68 -30.01
CA GLY A 8 -45.60 -46.96 -30.72
C GLY A 8 -44.49 -46.99 -31.77
N ASP A 9 -43.78 -48.11 -31.85
CA ASP A 9 -42.68 -48.30 -32.80
C ASP A 9 -43.21 -48.13 -34.23
N VAL A 10 -42.57 -47.23 -35.00
CA VAL A 10 -43.01 -46.90 -36.35
C VAL A 10 -42.38 -47.93 -37.29
N GLY A 11 -43.17 -48.93 -37.68
CA GLY A 11 -42.74 -49.88 -38.68
C GLY A 11 -42.42 -49.20 -40.02
N PRO A 12 -41.64 -49.83 -40.91
CA PRO A 12 -41.14 -49.23 -42.15
C PRO A 12 -42.24 -48.81 -43.16
N SER A 13 -43.50 -49.19 -42.93
CA SER A 13 -44.69 -48.77 -43.69
C SER A 13 -45.45 -47.57 -43.12
N GLY A 14 -44.97 -46.97 -42.02
CA GLY A 14 -45.64 -45.87 -41.33
C GLY A 14 -46.83 -46.29 -40.44
N PHE A 15 -47.14 -47.59 -40.34
CA PHE A 15 -48.16 -48.12 -39.43
C PHE A 15 -47.65 -48.12 -37.99
N ARG A 16 -48.42 -47.53 -37.06
CA ARG A 16 -48.10 -47.51 -35.63
C ARG A 16 -48.81 -48.66 -34.94
N ASN A 17 -48.06 -49.68 -34.54
CA ASN A 17 -48.61 -50.77 -33.73
C ASN A 17 -48.67 -50.31 -32.26
N ILE A 18 -49.84 -49.83 -31.82
CA ILE A 18 -50.08 -49.44 -30.43
C ILE A 18 -50.71 -50.64 -29.72
N GLU A 19 -50.06 -51.12 -28.66
CA GLU A 19 -50.62 -52.20 -27.86
C GLU A 19 -51.99 -51.81 -27.28
N PRO A 20 -52.98 -52.71 -27.32
CA PRO A 20 -54.31 -52.39 -26.80
C PRO A 20 -54.25 -52.14 -25.29
N VAL A 21 -54.76 -50.98 -24.87
CA VAL A 21 -54.83 -50.57 -23.46
C VAL A 21 -55.60 -51.62 -22.66
N SER A 22 -55.03 -52.09 -21.55
CA SER A 22 -55.64 -53.12 -20.70
C SER A 22 -56.91 -52.58 -20.01
N ARG A 23 -57.83 -53.47 -19.61
CA ARG A 23 -59.09 -53.07 -18.95
C ARG A 23 -58.82 -52.23 -17.69
N GLN A 24 -57.84 -52.62 -16.89
CA GLN A 24 -57.43 -51.90 -15.68
C GLN A 24 -56.90 -50.50 -15.99
N GLN A 25 -56.13 -50.33 -17.07
CA GLN A 25 -55.65 -49.02 -17.51
C GLN A 25 -56.80 -48.12 -17.99
N ARG A 26 -57.84 -48.69 -18.62
CA ARG A 26 -59.03 -47.93 -19.03
C ARG A 26 -59.87 -47.48 -17.84
N GLU A 27 -60.05 -48.35 -16.85
CA GLU A 27 -60.77 -48.01 -15.61
C GLU A 27 -60.01 -46.94 -14.82
N ALA A 28 -58.67 -47.06 -14.72
CA ALA A 28 -57.82 -46.05 -14.09
C ALA A 28 -57.79 -44.71 -14.83
N ALA A 29 -57.99 -44.68 -16.15
CA ALA A 29 -58.08 -43.43 -16.89
C ALA A 29 -59.44 -42.71 -16.71
N ARG A 30 -60.49 -43.44 -16.31
CA ARG A 30 -61.85 -42.90 -16.15
C ARG A 30 -62.07 -42.30 -14.77
N ASP A 31 -61.48 -42.88 -13.73
CA ASP A 31 -61.67 -42.46 -12.35
C ASP A 31 -60.37 -41.92 -11.75
N LYS A 32 -60.43 -40.71 -11.21
CA LYS A 32 -59.30 -40.03 -10.58
C LYS A 32 -58.76 -40.83 -9.39
N ASP A 33 -59.63 -41.50 -8.64
CA ASP A 33 -59.21 -42.30 -7.48
C ASP A 33 -58.44 -43.55 -7.90
N TYR A 34 -58.88 -44.23 -8.96
CA TYR A 34 -58.14 -45.36 -9.52
C TYR A 34 -56.84 -44.91 -10.19
N LEU A 35 -56.84 -43.75 -10.81
CA LEU A 35 -55.64 -43.16 -11.39
C LEU A 35 -54.58 -42.92 -10.30
N GLU A 36 -54.96 -42.30 -9.18
CA GLU A 36 -54.05 -42.07 -8.06
C GLU A 36 -53.62 -43.38 -7.38
N LYS A 37 -54.51 -44.37 -7.23
CA LYS A 37 -54.13 -45.71 -6.75
C LYS A 37 -53.11 -46.38 -7.66
N SER A 38 -53.29 -46.31 -8.97
CA SER A 38 -52.32 -46.87 -9.93
C SER A 38 -50.98 -46.13 -9.90
N ARG A 39 -50.99 -44.80 -9.76
CA ARG A 39 -49.78 -43.99 -9.56
C ARG A 39 -49.07 -44.32 -8.25
N ILE A 40 -49.81 -44.50 -7.16
CA ILE A 40 -49.24 -44.87 -5.85
C ILE A 40 -48.65 -46.28 -5.90
N ALA A 41 -49.33 -47.23 -6.53
CA ALA A 41 -48.83 -48.60 -6.71
C ALA A 41 -47.57 -48.64 -7.60
N ALA A 42 -47.51 -47.83 -8.65
CA ALA A 42 -46.33 -47.69 -9.52
C ALA A 42 -45.20 -46.89 -8.86
N ARG A 43 -45.51 -46.03 -7.89
CA ARG A 43 -44.55 -45.22 -7.13
C ARG A 43 -43.81 -46.12 -6.13
N ARG A 44 -42.76 -46.79 -6.60
CA ARG A 44 -41.75 -47.42 -5.75
C ARG A 44 -41.04 -46.34 -4.93
N ARG A 45 -41.54 -46.05 -3.73
CA ARG A 45 -40.89 -45.11 -2.79
C ARG A 45 -39.66 -45.79 -2.17
N GLY A 46 -38.50 -45.63 -2.79
CA GLY A 46 -37.16 -45.71 -2.15
C GLY A 46 -36.73 -47.04 -1.50
N VAL A 47 -37.63 -47.97 -1.23
CA VAL A 47 -37.35 -49.32 -0.77
C VAL A 47 -37.52 -50.21 -1.99
N LEU A 48 -36.40 -50.69 -2.53
CA LEU A 48 -36.45 -51.85 -3.40
C LEU A 48 -36.83 -53.02 -2.52
N ASP A 49 -38.04 -53.55 -2.73
CA ASP A 49 -38.40 -54.80 -2.10
C ASP A 49 -37.33 -55.83 -2.48
N PRO A 50 -36.73 -56.51 -1.48
CA PRO A 50 -35.80 -57.58 -1.79
C PRO A 50 -36.54 -58.61 -2.65
N PRO A 51 -35.85 -59.29 -3.59
CA PRO A 51 -36.50 -60.29 -4.42
C PRO A 51 -37.19 -61.32 -3.51
N ALA A 52 -38.37 -61.82 -3.91
CA ALA A 52 -39.26 -62.63 -3.09
C ALA A 52 -38.62 -63.89 -2.44
N ASN A 53 -37.42 -64.27 -2.90
CA ASN A 53 -36.64 -65.40 -2.43
C ASN A 53 -35.33 -65.00 -1.70
N TYR A 54 -35.22 -63.76 -1.22
CA TYR A 54 -34.04 -63.29 -0.49
C TYR A 54 -34.12 -63.69 0.99
N PHE A 55 -33.20 -64.57 1.42
CA PHE A 55 -33.09 -65.05 2.82
C PHE A 55 -32.05 -64.26 3.64
N GLY A 56 -31.78 -62.99 3.31
CA GLY A 56 -30.80 -62.16 4.02
C GLY A 56 -31.41 -61.23 5.07
N SER A 57 -30.56 -60.54 5.83
CA SER A 57 -30.98 -59.56 6.83
C SER A 57 -31.77 -58.41 6.17
N PRO A 58 -32.95 -58.03 6.68
CA PRO A 58 -33.75 -56.93 6.13
C PRO A 58 -33.10 -55.54 6.34
N VAL A 59 -32.04 -55.46 7.16
CA VAL A 59 -31.31 -54.23 7.45
C VAL A 59 -30.19 -53.97 6.44
N VAL A 60 -29.64 -55.04 5.84
CA VAL A 60 -28.50 -54.92 4.91
C VAL A 60 -29.03 -54.82 3.48
N PRO A 61 -28.73 -53.72 2.76
CA PRO A 61 -29.16 -53.59 1.38
C PRO A 61 -28.56 -54.69 0.50
N VAL A 62 -29.32 -55.16 -0.48
CA VAL A 62 -28.88 -56.22 -1.40
C VAL A 62 -27.74 -55.67 -2.29
N PRO A 63 -26.70 -56.46 -2.65
CA PRO A 63 -25.54 -56.02 -3.46
C PRO A 63 -25.78 -55.35 -4.84
N LYS A 64 -27.04 -55.18 -5.25
CA LYS A 64 -27.46 -54.48 -6.48
C LYS A 64 -28.47 -53.36 -6.22
N ALA A 65 -28.81 -53.12 -4.96
CA ALA A 65 -29.64 -52.00 -4.57
C ALA A 65 -28.80 -50.71 -4.64
N PRO A 66 -29.36 -49.57 -5.07
CA PRO A 66 -28.68 -48.27 -5.04
C PRO A 66 -28.25 -47.82 -3.65
N SER A 67 -28.86 -48.39 -2.59
CA SER A 67 -28.47 -48.15 -1.20
C SER A 67 -27.33 -49.05 -0.72
N TYR A 68 -26.93 -50.04 -1.52
CA TYR A 68 -25.78 -50.89 -1.21
C TYR A 68 -24.48 -50.16 -1.52
N CYS A 69 -23.63 -50.13 -0.51
CA CYS A 69 -22.27 -49.60 -0.56
C CYS A 69 -21.39 -50.68 0.05
N ASP A 70 -20.31 -51.04 -0.63
CA ASP A 70 -19.32 -51.96 -0.07
C ASP A 70 -18.61 -51.27 1.12
N GLU A 71 -18.25 -52.01 2.16
CA GLU A 71 -17.55 -51.46 3.35
C GLU A 71 -16.25 -50.74 2.95
N HIS A 72 -15.70 -51.22 1.85
CA HIS A 72 -14.53 -50.73 1.14
C HIS A 72 -14.68 -49.38 0.44
N ASP A 73 -15.88 -49.07 -0.05
CA ASP A 73 -16.22 -47.81 -0.72
C ASP A 73 -16.89 -46.82 0.23
N ARG A 74 -17.28 -47.31 1.42
CA ARG A 74 -17.89 -46.52 2.50
C ARG A 74 -16.93 -45.49 3.09
N PHE A 75 -15.63 -45.78 3.08
CA PHE A 75 -14.60 -44.94 3.69
C PHE A 75 -13.55 -44.54 2.66
N ASN A 76 -13.11 -43.28 2.73
CA ASN A 76 -11.95 -42.84 1.96
C ASN A 76 -10.72 -43.65 2.40
N ARG A 77 -10.15 -44.39 1.46
CA ARG A 77 -8.97 -45.22 1.69
C ARG A 77 -7.69 -44.39 1.74
N ASP A 78 -7.67 -43.24 1.08
CA ASP A 78 -6.51 -42.35 1.04
C ASP A 78 -6.53 -41.30 2.15
N VAL A 79 -6.31 -41.77 3.39
CA VAL A 79 -6.16 -40.90 4.56
C VAL A 79 -4.88 -40.05 4.46
N ALA A 80 -3.88 -40.50 3.69
CA ALA A 80 -2.63 -39.77 3.53
C ALA A 80 -2.83 -38.49 2.71
N GLU A 81 -3.56 -38.59 1.60
CA GLU A 81 -3.94 -37.45 0.77
C GLU A 81 -4.80 -36.44 1.54
N GLU A 82 -5.83 -36.90 2.26
CA GLU A 82 -6.70 -36.03 3.06
C GLU A 82 -5.90 -35.23 4.10
N ASN A 83 -4.97 -35.89 4.80
CA ASN A 83 -4.11 -35.24 5.77
C ASN A 83 -3.10 -34.29 5.12
N HIS A 84 -2.64 -34.59 3.91
CA HIS A 84 -1.78 -33.71 3.14
C HIS A 84 -2.51 -32.43 2.74
N LEU A 85 -3.72 -32.55 2.19
CA LEU A 85 -4.57 -31.43 1.82
C LEU A 85 -4.88 -30.55 3.04
N ARG A 86 -5.25 -31.14 4.18
CA ARG A 86 -5.45 -30.40 5.44
C ARG A 86 -4.22 -29.59 5.86
N LYS A 87 -3.02 -30.15 5.73
CA LYS A 87 -1.77 -29.46 6.05
C LYS A 87 -1.50 -28.31 5.08
N GLN A 88 -1.73 -28.52 3.78
CA GLN A 88 -1.60 -27.47 2.77
C GLN A 88 -2.57 -26.33 3.04
N ASP A 89 -3.85 -26.62 3.29
CA ASP A 89 -4.86 -25.60 3.59
C ASP A 89 -4.50 -24.80 4.84
N ALA A 90 -4.00 -25.48 5.88
CA ALA A 90 -3.56 -24.82 7.11
C ALA A 90 -2.35 -23.91 6.85
N LEU A 91 -1.42 -24.33 6.00
CA LEU A 91 -0.25 -23.55 5.60
C LEU A 91 -0.69 -22.33 4.78
N GLN A 92 -1.51 -22.51 3.75
CA GLN A 92 -2.02 -21.42 2.92
C GLN A 92 -2.77 -20.36 3.75
N LYS A 93 -3.62 -20.79 4.70
CA LYS A 93 -4.29 -19.88 5.63
C LYS A 93 -3.30 -19.07 6.46
N LYS A 94 -2.25 -19.71 6.99
CA LYS A 94 -1.20 -19.01 7.75
C LYS A 94 -0.45 -18.01 6.87
N GLU A 95 -0.07 -18.40 5.66
CA GLU A 95 0.61 -17.53 4.71
C GLU A 95 -0.24 -16.33 4.32
N GLY A 96 -1.53 -16.53 4.08
CA GLY A 96 -2.49 -15.46 3.82
C GLY A 96 -2.56 -14.45 4.97
N VAL A 97 -2.63 -14.92 6.22
CA VAL A 97 -2.61 -14.06 7.41
C VAL A 97 -1.29 -13.29 7.54
N TYR A 98 -0.15 -13.90 7.23
CA TYR A 98 1.12 -13.18 7.26
C TYR A 98 1.25 -12.17 6.13
N ALA A 99 0.74 -12.47 4.95
CA ALA A 99 0.74 -11.54 3.83
C ALA A 99 -0.09 -10.29 4.13
N THR A 100 -1.31 -10.44 4.67
CA THR A 100 -2.15 -9.31 5.07
C THR A 100 -1.47 -8.47 6.15
N LYS A 101 -0.97 -9.12 7.21
CA LYS A 101 -0.24 -8.42 8.29
C LYS A 101 0.97 -7.64 7.80
N ARG A 102 1.74 -8.17 6.83
CA ARG A 102 2.88 -7.46 6.24
C ARG A 102 2.44 -6.20 5.51
N VAL A 103 1.37 -6.28 4.71
CA VAL A 103 0.83 -5.13 3.99
C VAL A 103 0.28 -4.08 4.96
N ASP A 104 -0.48 -4.49 5.97
CA ASP A 104 -1.04 -3.59 6.98
C ASP A 104 0.06 -2.87 7.76
N HIS A 105 1.09 -3.60 8.19
CA HIS A 105 2.24 -3.01 8.88
C HIS A 105 3.00 -2.04 7.97
N TYR A 106 3.26 -2.41 6.71
CA TYR A 106 3.90 -1.52 5.76
C TYR A 106 3.11 -0.23 5.56
N ASN A 107 1.80 -0.32 5.36
CA ASN A 107 0.93 0.84 5.15
C ASN A 107 0.88 1.74 6.39
N ARG A 108 0.84 1.15 7.60
CA ARG A 108 0.88 1.91 8.85
C ARG A 108 2.19 2.67 9.00
N GLU A 109 3.32 2.00 8.83
CA GLU A 109 4.64 2.62 8.96
C GLU A 109 4.85 3.70 7.90
N HIS A 110 4.42 3.45 6.66
CA HIS A 110 4.47 4.44 5.59
C HIS A 110 3.60 5.67 5.92
N GLY A 111 2.41 5.45 6.48
CA GLY A 111 1.52 6.53 6.91
C GLY A 111 2.12 7.40 8.02
N ILE A 112 2.74 6.79 9.03
CA ILE A 112 3.45 7.49 10.12
C ILE A 112 4.60 8.32 9.54
N LYS A 113 5.46 7.71 8.73
CA LYS A 113 6.60 8.41 8.11
C LYS A 113 6.16 9.57 7.22
N ALA A 114 5.10 9.40 6.43
CA ALA A 114 4.57 10.47 5.60
C ALA A 114 4.03 11.65 6.43
N ALA A 115 3.37 11.36 7.56
CA ALA A 115 2.90 12.38 8.49
C ALA A 115 4.07 13.15 9.15
N ASP A 116 5.11 12.43 9.59
CA ASP A 116 6.31 13.02 10.19
C ASP A 116 7.05 13.92 9.19
N GLN A 117 7.23 13.44 7.95
CA GLN A 117 7.84 14.23 6.88
C GLN A 117 7.02 15.50 6.58
N ALA A 118 5.69 15.40 6.53
CA ALA A 118 4.84 16.55 6.32
C ALA A 118 4.92 17.56 7.49
N ALA A 119 5.04 17.08 8.74
CA ALA A 119 5.23 17.94 9.90
C ALA A 119 6.60 18.64 9.87
N GLU A 120 7.67 17.90 9.54
CA GLU A 120 9.02 18.44 9.40
C GLU A 120 9.08 19.50 8.29
N GLN A 121 8.47 19.24 7.13
CA GLN A 121 8.39 20.21 6.05
C GLN A 121 7.63 21.48 6.45
N ARG A 122 6.56 21.37 7.23
CA ARG A 122 5.82 22.54 7.74
C ARG A 122 6.64 23.37 8.70
N GLU A 123 7.35 22.74 9.64
CA GLU A 123 8.22 23.46 10.57
C GLU A 123 9.43 24.07 9.84
N ALA A 124 10.02 23.36 8.86
CA ALA A 124 11.08 23.90 8.01
C ALA A 124 10.60 25.13 7.23
N ALA A 125 9.43 25.05 6.58
CA ALA A 125 8.85 26.19 5.86
C ALA A 125 8.53 27.38 6.79
N ARG A 126 8.04 27.09 8.01
CA ARG A 126 7.82 28.11 9.04
C ARG A 126 9.12 28.78 9.47
N PHE A 127 10.17 28.00 9.67
CA PHE A 127 11.49 28.48 10.04
C PHE A 127 12.12 29.33 8.92
N GLU A 128 12.09 28.84 7.69
CA GLU A 128 12.55 29.58 6.50
C GLU A 128 11.79 30.89 6.34
N GLY A 129 10.46 30.88 6.51
CA GLY A 129 9.65 32.10 6.49
C GLY A 129 10.04 33.09 7.58
N ALA A 130 10.33 32.61 8.79
CA ALA A 130 10.78 33.45 9.91
C ALA A 130 12.19 34.02 9.70
N CYS A 131 13.09 33.24 9.08
CA CYS A 131 14.43 33.66 8.68
C CYS A 131 14.37 34.72 7.58
N ALA A 132 13.60 34.47 6.51
CA ALA A 132 13.42 35.41 5.40
C ALA A 132 12.78 36.72 5.85
N ALA A 133 11.79 36.67 6.74
CA ALA A 133 11.17 37.86 7.33
C ALA A 133 12.06 38.57 8.36
N GLY A 134 13.17 37.95 8.79
CA GLY A 134 14.08 38.48 9.80
C GLY A 134 13.44 38.66 11.19
N THR A 135 12.27 38.07 11.45
CA THR A 135 11.49 38.29 12.68
C THR A 135 12.01 37.47 13.85
N GLY A 136 12.67 36.34 13.60
CA GLY A 136 13.20 35.46 14.64
C GLY A 136 14.33 36.06 15.48
N ALA A 137 15.13 36.96 14.92
CA ALA A 137 16.31 37.52 15.57
C ALA A 137 16.14 38.95 16.12
N ARG A 138 14.98 39.59 15.92
CA ARG A 138 14.79 41.03 16.26
C ARG A 138 15.04 41.36 17.74
N ARG A 139 14.82 40.42 18.67
CA ARG A 139 15.02 40.65 20.11
C ARG A 139 16.45 40.48 20.62
N ASN A 140 17.31 39.77 19.87
CA ASN A 140 18.69 39.46 20.31
C ASN A 140 19.78 40.20 19.51
N GLN A 141 19.40 41.18 18.69
CA GLN A 141 20.38 42.05 18.03
C GLN A 141 21.02 42.94 19.12
N GLY A 142 22.21 42.57 19.60
CA GLY A 142 22.99 43.43 20.49
C GLY A 142 23.20 44.81 19.88
N GLY A 143 23.09 45.88 20.68
CA GLY A 143 23.15 47.27 20.23
C GLY A 143 24.51 47.72 19.68
N GLU A 144 25.50 46.84 19.65
CA GLU A 144 26.83 47.09 19.13
C GLU A 144 26.80 47.29 17.61
N SER A 145 27.56 48.29 17.14
CA SER A 145 27.65 48.70 15.73
C SER A 145 28.73 47.93 14.94
N PHE A 146 29.69 47.31 15.63
CA PHE A 146 30.79 46.53 15.06
C PHE A 146 30.77 45.12 15.64
N ASN A 147 31.02 44.10 14.82
CA ASN A 147 31.09 42.72 15.27
C ASN A 147 32.54 42.28 15.39
N ILE A 148 32.99 41.98 16.62
CA ILE A 148 34.38 41.60 16.91
C ILE A 148 34.73 40.22 16.33
N ILE A 149 33.74 39.35 16.12
CA ILE A 149 33.97 37.99 15.60
C ILE A 149 34.11 37.99 14.08
N THR A 150 33.16 38.62 13.37
CA THR A 150 33.23 38.71 11.90
C THR A 150 34.12 39.84 11.41
N LEU A 151 34.56 40.73 12.32
CA LEU A 151 35.34 41.93 12.02
C LEU A 151 34.64 42.89 11.03
N ASP A 152 33.31 42.82 10.97
CA ASP A 152 32.49 43.59 10.05
C ASP A 152 31.57 44.56 10.79
N TYR A 153 31.30 45.71 10.16
CA TYR A 153 30.26 46.63 10.61
C TYR A 153 28.88 46.05 10.33
N LYS A 154 27.94 46.24 11.26
CA LYS A 154 26.55 45.81 11.03
C LYS A 154 25.88 46.68 9.96
N PRO A 155 24.94 46.13 9.18
CA PRO A 155 24.15 46.89 8.21
C PRO A 155 23.04 47.70 8.91
N THR A 156 23.40 48.41 9.97
CA THR A 156 22.53 49.33 10.71
C THR A 156 23.04 50.76 10.50
N SER A 157 22.19 51.75 10.75
CA SER A 157 22.61 53.16 10.69
C SER A 157 23.80 53.46 11.62
N GLY A 158 23.83 52.84 12.80
CA GLY A 158 24.95 52.93 13.75
C GLY A 158 26.25 52.34 13.18
N GLY A 159 26.17 51.16 12.55
CA GLY A 159 27.31 50.53 11.88
C GLY A 159 27.86 51.36 10.73
N GLN A 160 26.99 51.90 9.87
CA GLN A 160 27.39 52.80 8.78
C GLN A 160 28.04 54.09 9.30
N THR A 161 27.49 54.67 10.37
CA THR A 161 28.05 55.88 10.99
C THR A 161 29.44 55.62 11.57
N LEU A 162 29.64 54.45 12.20
CA LEU A 162 30.94 54.06 12.74
C LEU A 162 31.95 53.79 11.63
N ALA A 163 31.56 53.08 10.56
CA ALA A 163 32.40 52.82 9.39
C ALA A 163 32.89 54.12 8.75
N SER A 164 32.00 55.11 8.56
CA SER A 164 32.36 56.42 8.01
C SER A 164 33.30 57.22 8.92
N LYS A 165 33.19 57.07 10.25
CA LYS A 165 34.11 57.71 11.19
C LYS A 165 35.49 57.08 11.11
N ASP A 166 35.56 55.76 11.09
CA ASP A 166 36.81 55.02 11.04
C ASP A 166 37.54 55.24 9.70
N SER A 167 36.82 55.27 8.57
CA SER A 167 37.41 55.61 7.27
C SER A 167 38.01 57.01 7.29
N ALA A 168 37.30 58.02 7.82
CA ALA A 168 37.82 59.37 7.97
C ALA A 168 39.04 59.45 8.92
N TYR A 169 39.11 58.60 9.95
CA TYR A 169 40.29 58.48 10.81
C TYR A 169 41.48 57.85 10.08
N GLN A 170 41.25 56.83 9.26
CA GLN A 170 42.29 56.22 8.43
C GLN A 170 42.85 57.22 7.42
N GLU A 171 41.99 58.01 6.77
CA GLU A 171 42.41 59.09 5.87
C GLU A 171 43.32 60.10 6.57
N ARG A 172 42.87 60.66 7.71
CA ARG A 172 43.69 61.59 8.50
C ARG A 172 45.02 60.98 8.95
N ARG A 173 45.03 59.68 9.29
CA ARG A 173 46.25 58.97 9.67
C ARG A 173 47.22 58.85 8.49
N GLN A 174 46.71 58.54 7.30
CA GLN A 174 47.52 58.44 6.08
C GLN A 174 48.09 59.80 5.67
N GLU A 175 47.27 60.86 5.70
CA GLU A 175 47.72 62.23 5.43
C GLU A 175 48.81 62.66 6.41
N ARG A 176 48.62 62.38 7.71
CA ARG A 176 49.63 62.65 8.73
C ARG A 176 50.90 61.86 8.49
N ALA A 177 50.81 60.60 8.07
CA ALA A 177 51.97 59.78 7.74
C ALA A 177 52.73 60.37 6.55
N ALA A 178 52.05 60.79 5.48
CA ALA A 178 52.66 61.45 4.33
C ALA A 178 53.33 62.78 4.71
N HIS A 179 52.67 63.59 5.56
CA HIS A 179 53.22 64.86 6.02
C HIS A 179 54.45 64.68 6.91
N LEU A 180 54.41 63.73 7.87
CA LEU A 180 55.56 63.42 8.71
C LEU A 180 56.72 62.84 7.89
N TYR A 181 56.43 61.98 6.92
CA TYR A 181 57.42 61.42 6.03
C TYR A 181 58.08 62.51 5.17
N SER A 182 57.30 63.43 4.59
CA SER A 182 57.83 64.58 3.83
C SER A 182 58.71 65.49 4.67
N ARG A 183 58.37 65.72 5.95
CA ARG A 183 59.13 66.62 6.82
C ARG A 183 60.37 65.94 7.42
N GLY A 184 60.33 64.63 7.62
CA GLY A 184 61.44 63.83 8.18
C GLY A 184 62.57 63.56 7.19
N HIS A 185 62.33 63.69 5.88
CA HIS A 185 63.33 63.49 4.84
C HIS A 185 63.68 64.83 4.18
N SER A 186 64.92 65.27 4.34
CA SER A 186 65.42 66.50 3.70
C SER A 186 65.84 66.30 2.24
N VAL A 187 66.03 65.05 1.82
CA VAL A 187 66.55 64.66 0.50
C VAL A 187 65.58 63.66 -0.14
N SER A 188 65.45 63.67 -1.47
CA SER A 188 64.48 62.85 -2.24
C SER A 188 64.88 61.39 -2.47
N HIS A 189 66.04 60.97 -1.99
CA HIS A 189 66.57 59.61 -2.14
C HIS A 189 67.11 59.09 -0.80
N ASN A 190 67.21 57.77 -0.68
CA ASN A 190 67.84 57.14 0.47
C ASN A 190 69.35 57.39 0.43
N ILE A 191 69.90 57.98 1.49
CA ILE A 191 71.31 58.41 1.56
C ILE A 191 72.27 57.20 1.58
N ILE A 192 71.80 56.02 2.00
CA ILE A 192 72.62 54.80 2.09
C ILE A 192 72.61 54.03 0.76
N THR A 193 71.45 53.91 0.10
CA THR A 193 71.29 53.06 -1.09
C THR A 193 71.16 53.84 -2.41
N GLY A 194 70.91 55.15 -2.37
CA GLY A 194 70.72 56.01 -3.54
C GLY A 194 69.35 55.88 -4.23
N GLU A 195 68.50 54.96 -3.80
CA GLU A 195 67.18 54.73 -4.40
C GLU A 195 66.20 55.89 -4.10
N PRO A 196 65.27 56.21 -5.03
CA PRO A 196 64.27 57.25 -4.80
C PRO A 196 63.31 56.87 -3.67
N LEU A 197 63.02 57.83 -2.79
CA LEU A 197 62.09 57.64 -1.68
C LEU A 197 60.66 57.50 -2.21
N LYS A 198 60.01 56.37 -1.89
CA LYS A 198 58.60 56.14 -2.22
C LYS A 198 57.73 56.86 -1.20
N MET A 199 57.14 57.97 -1.61
CA MET A 199 56.15 58.68 -0.79
C MET A 199 54.93 57.77 -0.54
N PRO A 200 54.46 57.66 0.70
CA PRO A 200 53.20 56.97 0.96
C PRO A 200 52.07 57.80 0.35
N THR A 201 51.51 57.35 -0.77
CA THR A 201 50.33 57.98 -1.38
C THR A 201 49.09 57.61 -0.58
N PRO A 202 48.26 58.58 -0.15
CA PRO A 202 47.00 58.26 0.51
C PRO A 202 46.11 57.50 -0.47
N THR A 203 45.76 56.27 -0.13
CA THR A 203 44.78 55.48 -0.88
C THR A 203 43.42 55.85 -0.35
N LYS A 204 42.63 56.60 -1.11
CA LYS A 204 41.24 56.88 -0.73
C LYS A 204 40.48 55.56 -0.61
N PRO A 205 39.81 55.27 0.51
CA PRO A 205 38.90 54.15 0.60
C PRO A 205 37.80 54.33 -0.47
N GLN A 206 37.52 53.27 -1.24
CA GLN A 206 36.42 53.26 -2.22
C GLN A 206 35.05 53.18 -1.53
#